data_AF-A0A6J4JCF5-F1
#
_entry.id   AF-A0A6J4JCF5-F1
#
_cell.length_a   1.000
_cell.length_b   1.000
_cell.length_c   1.000
_cell.angle_alpha   90.00
_cell.angle_beta   90.00
_cell.angle_gamma   90.00
#
_symmetry.space_group_name_H-M   'P 1'
#
loop_
_entity.id
_entity.type
_entity.pdbx_description
1 polymer ?
#
loop_
_entity_poly.entity_id
_entity_poly.type
_entity_poly.pdbx_seq_one_letter_code
_entity_poly.pdbx_strand_id
1 'polypeptide(L)'
;MAVAPRPPDGIERRARSWEELPSWLWRDRPWAVAVVLLGALGVRDRTAAFVDFPERRIDWPGLLAECRGWPPDQRLLVQSAYEMAFETPAEATRALTDPVSLRDVVAHLDDDEVERIRVAMQIRRGRLAPEEGITAVS
;
A
#
# COMPACT_ATOMS: atom_id res chain seq x y z
N MET A 1 24.31 -33.42 -31.56
CA MET A 1 23.40 -33.10 -30.44
C MET A 1 23.35 -31.58 -30.31
N ALA A 2 22.25 -30.96 -30.73
CA ALA A 2 22.06 -29.53 -30.58
C ALA A 2 21.61 -29.24 -29.14
N VAL A 3 22.39 -28.45 -28.42
CA VAL A 3 22.00 -27.90 -27.12
C VAL A 3 20.89 -26.88 -27.41
N ALA A 4 19.68 -27.16 -26.97
CA ALA A 4 18.57 -26.21 -27.05
C ALA A 4 18.97 -24.93 -26.27
N PRO A 5 18.68 -23.73 -26.81
CA PRO A 5 18.93 -22.50 -26.07
C PRO A 5 18.12 -22.54 -24.77
N ARG A 6 18.79 -22.34 -23.64
CA ARG A 6 18.10 -22.13 -22.35
C ARG A 6 17.15 -20.93 -22.51
N PRO A 7 15.91 -21.00 -22.00
CA PRO A 7 15.07 -19.82 -21.93
C PRO A 7 15.82 -18.74 -21.13
N PRO A 8 15.68 -17.45 -21.47
CA PRO A 8 16.31 -16.38 -20.72
C PRO A 8 15.77 -16.39 -19.28
N ASP A 9 16.58 -16.88 -18.35
CA ASP A 9 16.46 -16.58 -16.93
C ASP A 9 16.55 -15.06 -16.76
N GLY A 10 15.53 -14.43 -16.15
CA GLY A 10 15.69 -13.08 -15.59
C GLY A 10 14.93 -11.93 -16.24
N ILE A 11 13.81 -12.16 -16.94
CA ILE A 11 12.76 -11.12 -16.94
C ILE A 11 12.04 -11.25 -15.59
N GLU A 12 12.68 -10.71 -14.55
CA GLU A 12 11.99 -10.35 -13.31
C GLU A 12 10.76 -9.53 -13.73
N ARG A 13 9.57 -10.10 -13.55
CA ARG A 13 8.30 -9.40 -13.75
C ARG A 13 8.22 -8.28 -12.74
N ARG A 14 8.79 -7.13 -13.09
CA ARG A 14 8.65 -5.87 -12.38
C ARG A 14 7.20 -5.45 -12.54
N ALA A 15 6.45 -5.43 -11.44
CA ALA A 15 5.09 -4.88 -11.45
C ALA A 15 5.14 -3.45 -11.99
N ARG A 16 4.25 -3.09 -12.90
CA ARG A 16 4.14 -1.72 -13.43
C ARG A 16 2.92 -0.97 -12.91
N SER A 17 2.03 -1.69 -12.23
CA SER A 17 0.79 -1.17 -11.67
C SER A 17 0.39 -2.00 -10.44
N TRP A 18 -0.56 -1.49 -9.67
CA TRP A 18 -1.19 -2.20 -8.56
C TRP A 18 -1.82 -3.54 -9.00
N GLU A 19 -2.34 -3.63 -10.22
CA GLU A 19 -3.01 -4.80 -10.77
C GLU A 19 -2.03 -5.92 -11.17
N GLU A 20 -0.76 -5.56 -11.43
CA GLU A 20 0.27 -6.49 -11.88
C GLU A 20 1.15 -7.02 -10.74
N LEU A 21 0.82 -6.71 -9.48
CA LEU A 21 1.64 -7.07 -8.31
C LEU A 21 1.72 -8.60 -8.14
N PRO A 22 2.89 -9.23 -8.37
CA PRO A 22 3.08 -10.65 -8.18
C PRO A 22 3.21 -11.02 -6.70
N SER A 23 2.93 -12.29 -6.39
CA SER A 23 2.80 -12.76 -5.01
C SER A 23 4.03 -12.65 -4.11
N TRP A 24 5.22 -12.70 -4.71
CA TRP A 24 6.47 -12.59 -3.97
C TRP A 24 6.75 -11.17 -3.42
N LEU A 25 6.10 -10.13 -3.95
CA LEU A 25 6.27 -8.74 -3.48
C LEU A 25 5.67 -8.53 -2.08
N TRP A 26 4.82 -9.45 -1.61
CA TRP A 26 4.05 -9.29 -0.38
C TRP A 26 4.78 -9.75 0.88
N ARG A 27 6.01 -10.28 0.77
CA ARG A 27 6.80 -10.74 1.93
C ARG A 27 7.16 -9.64 2.92
N ASP A 28 7.24 -8.40 2.43
CA ASP A 28 7.47 -7.24 3.26
C ASP A 28 6.13 -6.68 3.78
N ARG A 29 5.93 -6.73 5.11
CA ARG A 29 4.65 -6.35 5.74
C ARG A 29 4.33 -4.86 5.55
N PRO A 30 5.25 -3.91 5.78
CA PRO A 30 5.09 -2.51 5.41
C PRO A 30 4.60 -2.32 3.96
N TRP A 31 5.26 -2.96 3.00
CA TRP A 31 4.85 -2.87 1.61
C TRP A 31 3.46 -3.47 1.35
N ALA A 32 3.16 -4.64 1.91
CA ALA A 32 1.84 -5.26 1.77
C ALA A 32 0.71 -4.39 2.32
N VAL A 33 0.95 -3.67 3.42
CA VAL A 33 0.00 -2.69 3.95
C VAL A 33 -0.22 -1.54 2.95
N ALA A 34 0.86 -1.00 2.39
CA ALA A 34 0.76 0.05 1.39
C ALA A 34 -0.01 -0.43 0.15
N VAL A 35 0.20 -1.67 -0.31
CA VAL A 35 -0.57 -2.28 -1.39
C VAL A 35 -2.06 -2.37 -1.07
N VAL A 36 -2.40 -2.86 0.12
CA VAL A 36 -3.80 -2.99 0.56
C VAL A 36 -4.50 -1.63 0.56
N LEU A 37 -3.86 -0.59 1.10
CA LEU A 37 -4.50 0.71 1.30
C LEU A 37 -4.44 1.60 0.07
N LEU A 38 -3.27 1.72 -0.56
CA LEU A 38 -3.07 2.56 -1.75
C LEU A 38 -3.60 1.89 -3.03
N GLY A 39 -3.83 0.58 -3.01
CA GLY A 39 -4.47 -0.16 -4.10
C GLY A 39 -6.01 -0.08 -4.10
N ALA A 40 -6.63 0.67 -3.19
CA ALA A 40 -8.08 0.85 -3.18
C ALA A 40 -8.57 1.59 -4.43
N LEU A 41 -9.71 1.18 -4.98
CA LEU A 41 -10.25 1.72 -6.24
C LEU A 41 -10.33 3.26 -6.25
N GLY A 42 -10.66 3.87 -5.11
CA GLY A 42 -10.76 5.32 -4.98
C GLY A 42 -9.43 6.09 -5.07
N VAL A 43 -8.28 5.43 -4.81
CA VAL A 43 -6.97 6.09 -4.72
C VAL A 43 -5.88 5.50 -5.63
N ARG A 44 -6.03 4.25 -6.08
CA ARG A 44 -4.99 3.51 -6.81
C ARG A 44 -4.40 4.24 -8.02
N ASP A 45 -5.24 4.89 -8.81
CA ASP A 45 -4.80 5.59 -10.02
C ASP A 45 -4.06 6.89 -9.67
N ARG A 46 -4.48 7.56 -8.58
CA ARG A 46 -3.86 8.79 -8.09
C ARG A 46 -2.53 8.53 -7.39
N THR A 47 -2.41 7.39 -6.72
CA THR A 47 -1.21 7.01 -5.97
C THR A 47 -0.13 6.41 -6.85
N ALA A 48 -0.48 5.80 -7.99
CA ALA A 48 0.44 5.08 -8.86
C ALA A 48 1.67 5.92 -9.29
N ALA A 49 1.50 7.22 -9.52
CA ALA A 49 2.60 8.13 -9.91
C ALA A 49 3.66 8.34 -8.82
N PHE A 50 3.33 8.05 -7.55
CA PHE A 50 4.22 8.20 -6.40
C PHE A 50 4.92 6.90 -6.01
N VAL A 51 4.67 5.82 -6.75
CA VAL A 51 5.13 4.47 -6.39
C VAL A 51 6.11 3.95 -7.42
N ASP A 52 7.34 3.72 -6.98
CA ASP A 52 8.32 2.91 -7.69
C ASP A 52 8.08 1.44 -7.34
N PHE A 53 7.23 0.80 -8.14
CA PHE A 53 6.86 -0.61 -7.98
C PHE A 53 8.06 -1.58 -8.04
N PRO A 54 9.01 -1.45 -8.99
CA PRO A 54 10.22 -2.27 -9.01
C PRO A 54 11.01 -2.22 -7.70
N GLU A 55 11.24 -1.01 -7.18
CA GLU A 55 12.08 -0.81 -6.00
C GLU A 55 11.30 -0.86 -4.68
N ARG A 56 9.97 -0.97 -4.73
CA ARG A 56 9.06 -0.92 -3.57
C ARG A 56 9.20 0.36 -2.76
N ARG A 57 9.34 1.48 -3.45
CA ARG A 57 9.51 2.80 -2.84
C ARG A 57 8.31 3.67 -3.10
N ILE A 58 7.92 4.42 -2.08
CA ILE A 58 6.82 5.38 -2.17
C ILE A 58 7.41 6.74 -1.86
N ASP A 59 7.17 7.70 -2.74
CA ASP A 59 7.44 9.11 -2.47
C ASP A 59 6.41 9.64 -1.47
N TRP A 60 6.58 9.27 -0.20
CA TRP A 60 5.70 9.70 0.88
C TRP A 60 5.60 11.23 1.02
N PRO A 61 6.69 12.01 0.95
CA PRO A 61 6.59 13.47 0.97
C PRO A 61 5.71 14.03 -0.15
N GLY A 62 5.91 13.58 -1.39
CA GLY A 62 5.10 14.00 -2.53
C GLY A 62 3.64 13.59 -2.38
N LEU A 63 3.40 12.32 -2.03
CA LEU A 63 2.06 11.77 -1.87
C LEU A 63 1.27 12.45 -0.74
N LEU A 64 1.90 12.70 0.41
CA LEU A 64 1.27 13.38 1.54
C LEU A 64 1.00 14.86 1.26
N ALA A 65 1.82 15.52 0.43
CA ALA A 65 1.56 16.89 0.01
C ALA A 65 0.36 16.95 -0.94
N GLU A 66 0.30 16.05 -1.92
CA GLU A 66 -0.76 15.97 -2.93
C GLU A 66 -2.11 15.60 -2.28
N CYS A 67 -2.14 14.61 -1.40
CA CYS A 67 -3.39 14.09 -0.83
C CYS A 67 -4.13 15.09 0.07
N ARG A 68 -3.51 16.22 0.44
CA ARG A 68 -4.17 17.28 1.23
C ARG A 68 -5.42 17.84 0.55
N GLY A 69 -5.41 17.89 -0.78
CA GLY A 69 -6.53 18.37 -1.60
C GLY A 69 -7.56 17.28 -1.96
N TRP A 70 -7.38 16.05 -1.51
CA TRP A 70 -8.25 14.93 -1.86
C TRP A 70 -9.48 14.84 -0.93
N PRO A 71 -10.51 14.09 -1.33
CA PRO A 71 -11.61 13.72 -0.45
C PRO A 71 -11.12 13.13 0.90
N PRO A 72 -11.81 13.40 2.03
CA PRO A 72 -11.34 13.01 3.36
C PRO A 72 -11.09 11.50 3.52
N ASP A 73 -11.98 10.66 2.98
CA ASP A 73 -11.89 9.21 2.89
C ASP A 73 -10.58 8.75 2.22
N GLN A 74 -10.32 9.27 1.02
CA GLN A 74 -9.11 8.96 0.25
C GLN A 74 -7.84 9.41 0.95
N ARG A 75 -7.88 10.60 1.57
CA ARG A 75 -6.76 11.13 2.35
C ARG A 75 -6.47 10.25 3.57
N LEU A 76 -7.50 9.77 4.26
CA LEU A 76 -7.36 8.89 5.41
C LEU A 76 -6.72 7.55 5.03
N LEU A 77 -7.05 6.97 3.88
CA LEU A 77 -6.39 5.77 3.38
C LEU A 77 -4.88 5.99 3.17
N VAL A 78 -4.50 7.11 2.56
CA VAL A 78 -3.08 7.47 2.33
C VAL A 78 -2.34 7.69 3.66
N GLN A 79 -2.93 8.44 4.59
CA GLN A 79 -2.32 8.72 5.88
C GLN A 79 -2.19 7.45 6.72
N SER A 80 -3.21 6.57 6.70
CA SER A 80 -3.16 5.27 7.38
C SER A 80 -2.08 4.36 6.79
N ALA A 81 -1.94 4.35 5.45
CA ALA A 81 -0.88 3.60 4.77
C ALA A 81 0.50 4.10 5.19
N TYR A 82 0.67 5.42 5.21
CA TYR A 82 1.89 6.05 5.67
C TYR A 82 2.22 5.67 7.12
N GLU A 83 1.28 5.82 8.06
CA GLU A 83 1.51 5.50 9.48
C GLU A 83 1.89 4.02 9.69
N MET A 84 1.25 3.11 8.96
CA MET A 84 1.50 1.67 9.12
C MET A 84 2.70 1.15 8.32
N ALA A 85 3.20 1.90 7.33
CA ALA A 85 4.37 1.54 6.53
C ALA A 85 5.71 1.73 7.28
N PHE A 86 5.72 2.39 8.45
CA PHE A 86 6.93 2.52 9.27
C PHE A 86 7.00 1.50 10.39
N GLU A 87 8.22 1.21 10.86
CA GLU A 87 8.46 0.34 12.00
C GLU A 87 8.17 1.02 13.32
N THR A 88 8.44 2.32 13.40
CA THR A 88 8.25 3.07 14.63
C THR A 88 7.34 4.28 14.42
N PRO A 89 6.55 4.67 15.45
CA PRO A 89 5.74 5.88 15.39
C PRO A 89 6.55 7.16 15.14
N ALA A 90 7.83 7.17 15.56
CA ALA A 90 8.74 8.30 15.38
C ALA A 90 9.18 8.50 13.92
N GLU A 91 9.20 7.44 13.11
CA GLU A 91 9.48 7.53 11.68
C GLU A 91 8.27 8.06 10.91
N ALA A 92 7.06 7.65 11.30
CA ALA A 92 5.82 8.19 10.75
C ALA A 92 5.60 9.67 11.13
N THR A 93 5.79 10.06 12.38
CA THR A 93 5.47 11.45 12.78
C THR A 93 6.34 12.53 12.15
N ARG A 94 7.47 12.19 11.50
CA ARG A 94 8.33 13.19 10.85
C ARG A 94 7.77 13.81 9.58
N ALA A 95 6.93 13.11 8.82
CA ALA A 95 6.36 13.66 7.58
C ALA A 95 4.87 13.99 7.68
N LEU A 96 4.17 13.47 8.70
CA LEU A 96 2.75 13.69 8.88
C LEU A 96 2.48 14.98 9.65
N THR A 97 1.83 15.95 9.00
CA THR A 97 1.52 17.25 9.62
C THR A 97 0.25 17.19 10.47
N ASP A 98 -0.69 16.31 10.12
CA ASP A 98 -1.95 16.07 10.84
C ASP A 98 -2.15 14.56 11.04
N PRO A 99 -2.15 14.04 12.29
CA PRO A 99 -2.36 12.63 12.58
C PRO A 99 -3.79 12.17 12.30
N VAL A 100 -3.95 10.91 11.90
CA VAL A 100 -5.28 10.30 11.70
C VAL A 100 -5.96 10.12 13.05
N SER A 101 -7.15 10.69 13.24
CA SER A 101 -7.96 10.45 14.44
C SER A 101 -9.02 9.38 14.22
N LEU A 102 -9.39 8.66 15.29
CA LEU A 102 -10.53 7.73 15.26
C LEU A 102 -11.85 8.42 14.89
N ARG A 103 -11.98 9.71 15.17
CA ARG A 103 -13.16 10.49 14.80
C ARG A 103 -13.23 10.66 13.28
N ASP A 104 -12.10 10.86 12.62
CA ASP A 104 -12.04 11.03 11.16
C ASP A 104 -12.37 9.70 10.46
N VAL A 105 -11.83 8.59 10.98
CA VAL A 105 -12.15 7.23 10.50
C VAL A 105 -13.66 7.00 10.53
N VAL A 106 -14.31 7.27 11.66
CA VAL A 106 -15.77 7.05 11.84
C VAL A 106 -16.61 8.01 11.00
N ALA A 107 -16.14 9.23 10.76
CA ALA A 107 -16.90 10.26 10.07
C ALA A 107 -16.83 10.15 8.54
N HIS A 108 -15.78 9.55 8.01
CA HIS A 108 -15.44 9.66 6.59
C HIS A 108 -15.30 8.34 5.86
N LEU A 109 -15.00 7.23 6.54
CA LEU A 109 -14.81 5.94 5.88
C LEU A 109 -16.10 5.13 5.82
N ASP A 110 -16.30 4.45 4.69
CA ASP A 110 -17.35 3.44 4.57
C ASP A 110 -16.92 2.08 5.14
N ASP A 111 -17.84 1.11 5.15
CA ASP A 111 -17.59 -0.23 5.71
C ASP A 111 -16.46 -0.97 4.97
N ASP A 112 -16.32 -0.77 3.65
CA ASP A 112 -15.29 -1.42 2.84
C ASP A 112 -13.90 -0.84 3.14
N GLU A 113 -13.81 0.48 3.30
CA GLU A 113 -12.59 1.17 3.69
C GLU A 113 -12.17 0.84 5.13
N VAL A 114 -13.13 0.74 6.05
CA VAL A 114 -12.88 0.29 7.43
C VAL A 114 -12.35 -1.15 7.44
N GLU A 115 -12.96 -2.07 6.67
CA GLU A 115 -12.47 -3.44 6.58
C GLU A 115 -11.06 -3.50 5.96
N ARG A 116 -10.78 -2.65 4.96
CA ARG A 116 -9.45 -2.55 4.36
C ARG A 116 -8.39 -2.07 5.36
N ILE A 117 -8.70 -1.08 6.20
CA ILE A 117 -7.83 -0.68 7.32
C ILE A 117 -7.64 -1.83 8.31
N ARG A 118 -8.71 -2.55 8.66
CA ARG A 118 -8.62 -3.70 9.57
C ARG A 118 -7.70 -4.78 9.00
N VAL A 119 -7.83 -5.12 7.72
CA VAL A 119 -6.98 -6.09 7.03
C VAL A 119 -5.51 -5.65 7.04
N ALA A 120 -5.24 -4.38 6.70
CA ALA A 120 -3.90 -3.79 6.80
C ALA A 120 -3.31 -3.92 8.22
N MET A 121 -4.12 -3.64 9.25
CA MET A 121 -3.69 -3.83 10.64
C MET A 121 -3.35 -5.29 10.97
N GLN A 122 -4.13 -6.26 10.46
CA GLN A 122 -3.84 -7.68 10.70
C GLN A 122 -2.55 -8.13 10.00
N ILE A 123 -2.31 -7.68 8.76
CA ILE A 123 -1.05 -7.89 8.05
C ILE A 123 0.11 -7.31 8.85
N ARG A 124 -0.03 -6.05 9.30
CA ARG A 124 1.04 -5.37 10.04
C ARG A 124 1.42 -6.08 11.32
N ARG A 125 0.42 -6.61 12.03
CA ARG A 125 0.57 -7.39 13.27
C ARG A 125 1.07 -8.81 13.03
N GLY A 126 1.23 -9.24 11.77
CA GLY A 126 1.62 -10.60 11.40
C GLY A 126 0.55 -11.65 11.73
N ARG A 127 -0.72 -11.23 11.86
CA ARG A 127 -1.87 -12.11 12.17
C ARG A 127 -2.58 -12.62 10.92
N LEU A 128 -2.36 -11.97 9.78
CA LEU A 128 -2.88 -12.35 8.48
C LEU A 128 -1.72 -12.40 7.50
N ALA A 129 -1.66 -13.45 6.67
CA ALA A 129 -0.67 -13.47 5.62
C ALA A 129 -0.98 -12.34 4.61
N PRO A 130 0.04 -11.62 4.11
CA PRO A 130 -0.15 -10.58 3.11
C PRO A 130 -1.01 -10.99 1.91
N GLU A 131 -0.86 -12.22 1.43
CA GLU A 131 -1.60 -12.78 0.29
C GLU A 131 -3.10 -12.92 0.60
N GLU A 132 -3.42 -13.40 1.80
CA GLU A 132 -4.78 -13.58 2.29
C GLU A 132 -5.48 -12.24 2.47
N GLY A 133 -4.76 -11.24 2.98
CA GLY A 133 -5.31 -9.90 3.18
C GLY A 133 -5.59 -9.17 1.88
N ILE A 134 -4.68 -9.22 0.91
CA ILE A 134 -4.93 -8.60 -0.41
C ILE A 134 -6.14 -9.24 -1.09
N THR A 135 -6.26 -10.57 -1.04
CA THR A 135 -7.41 -11.30 -1.61
C THR A 135 -8.73 -10.92 -0.93
N ALA A 136 -8.72 -10.64 0.37
CA ALA A 136 -9.92 -10.29 1.12
C ALA A 136 -10.51 -8.91 0.76
N VAL A 137 -9.72 -8.04 0.12
CA VAL A 137 -10.10 -6.65 -0.20
C VAL A 137 -10.00 -6.30 -1.69
N SER A 138 -9.68 -7.28 -2.54
CA SER A 138 -9.62 -7.14 -4.01
C SER A 138 -10.97 -7.49 -4.63
#